data_AF-A0ABD5VYB8-F1
#
_entry.id   AF-A0ABD5VYB8-F1
#
_cell.length_a   1.000
_cell.length_b   1.000
_cell.length_c   1.000
_cell.angle_alpha   90.00
_cell.angle_beta   90.00
_cell.angle_gamma   90.00
#
_symmetry.space_group_name_H-M   'P 1'
#
loop_
_entity.id
_entity.type
_entity.pdbx_description
1 polymer ?
#
loop_
_entity_poly.entity_id
_entity_poly.type
_entity_poly.pdbx_seq_one_letter_code
_entity_poly.pdbx_strand_id
1 'polypeptide(L)' 'MERFGDVTTRIVLEIIAAIAALNWAAVEFADTDILVDTLSLTGDTYTAVIAVIGAAGALSLYNGAAYFLADNSDN' A
#
# COMPACT_ATOMS: atom_id res chain seq x y z
N MET A 1 8.72 28.17 5.16
CA MET A 1 9.07 27.05 4.28
C MET A 1 7.78 26.31 3.97
N GLU A 2 7.17 26.57 2.82
CA GLU A 2 6.02 25.82 2.30
C GLU A 2 6.50 24.41 1.91
N ARG A 3 6.68 23.53 2.91
CA ARG A 3 7.33 22.22 2.70
C ARG A 3 6.33 21.09 2.41
N PHE A 4 5.05 21.38 2.33
CA PHE A 4 4.06 20.34 2.07
C PHE A 4 3.14 20.84 0.97
N GLY A 5 3.23 20.19 -0.20
CA GLY A 5 2.10 20.19 -1.13
C GLY A 5 0.85 19.82 -0.34
N ASP A 6 -0.26 20.47 -0.68
CA ASP A 6 -1.59 20.29 -0.13
C ASP A 6 -1.80 18.92 0.55
N VAL A 7 -2.13 18.95 1.85
CA VAL A 7 -2.22 17.74 2.71
C VAL A 7 -3.16 16.72 2.10
N THR A 8 -4.25 17.20 1.48
CA THR A 8 -5.22 16.38 0.73
C THR A 8 -4.55 15.67 -0.43
N THR A 9 -3.79 16.39 -1.26
CA THR A 9 -3.00 15.80 -2.34
C THR A 9 -2.06 14.70 -1.85
N ARG A 10 -1.36 14.90 -0.72
CA ARG A 10 -0.49 13.85 -0.13
C ARG A 10 -1.29 12.60 0.24
N ILE A 11 -2.41 12.75 0.93
CA ILE A 11 -3.23 11.62 1.39
C ILE A 11 -3.84 10.85 0.22
N VAL A 12 -4.31 11.56 -0.82
CA VAL A 12 -4.82 10.91 -2.03
C VAL A 12 -3.73 10.06 -2.69
N LEU A 13 -2.49 10.57 -2.78
CA LEU A 13 -1.37 9.80 -3.32
C LEU A 13 -1.01 8.59 -2.46
N GLU A 14 -1.06 8.72 -1.12
CA GLU A 14 -0.85 7.59 -0.19
C GLU A 14 -1.91 6.50 -0.38
N ILE A 15 -3.18 6.87 -0.54
CA ILE A 15 -4.28 5.95 -0.82
C ILE A 15 -4.06 5.21 -2.14
N ILE A 16 -3.68 5.93 -3.21
CA ILE A 16 -3.40 5.32 -4.52
C ILE A 16 -2.24 4.34 -4.42
N ALA A 17 -1.14 4.73 -3.75
CA ALA A 17 0.02 3.87 -3.55
C ALA A 17 -0.33 2.62 -2.73
N ALA A 18 -1.17 2.75 -1.71
CA ALA A 18 -1.63 1.64 -0.89
C ALA A 18 -2.49 0.65 -1.70
N ILE A 19 -3.41 1.15 -2.53
CA ILE A 19 -4.21 0.33 -3.44
C ILE A 19 -3.32 -0.40 -4.45
N ALA A 20 -2.32 0.29 -5.02
CA ALA A 20 -1.37 -0.31 -5.94
C ALA A 20 -0.56 -1.43 -5.26
N ALA A 21 -0.10 -1.22 -4.02
CA ALA A 21 0.61 -2.24 -3.25
C ALA A 21 -0.25 -3.47 -2.94
N LEU A 22 -1.53 -3.26 -2.59
CA LEU A 22 -2.48 -4.35 -2.37
C LEU A 22 -2.80 -5.13 -3.66
N ASN A 23 -3.00 -4.43 -4.77
CA ASN A 23 -3.19 -5.05 -6.08
C ASN A 23 -1.95 -5.87 -6.49
N TRP A 24 -0.76 -5.32 -6.29
CA TRP A 24 0.48 -6.04 -6.55
C TRP A 24 0.58 -7.30 -5.67
N ALA A 25 0.34 -7.20 -4.37
CA ALA A 25 0.38 -8.34 -3.46
C ALA A 25 -0.65 -9.42 -3.83
N ALA A 26 -1.84 -9.02 -4.29
CA ALA A 26 -2.86 -9.94 -4.77
C ALA A 26 -2.44 -10.65 -6.07
N VAL A 27 -1.81 -9.94 -7.01
CA VAL A 27 -1.26 -10.51 -8.24
C VAL A 27 -0.13 -11.49 -7.94
N GLU A 28 0.76 -11.13 -7.02
CA GLU A 28 1.86 -12.00 -6.58
C GLU A 28 1.33 -13.28 -5.93
N PHE A 29 0.33 -13.16 -5.06
CA PHE A 29 -0.34 -14.31 -4.44
C PHE A 29 -1.11 -15.18 -5.44
N ALA A 30 -1.60 -14.59 -6.54
CA ALA A 30 -2.36 -15.26 -7.59
C ALA A 30 -1.46 -15.96 -8.64
N ASP A 31 -0.22 -16.31 -8.28
CA ASP A 31 0.70 -17.17 -9.05
C ASP A 31 1.46 -16.44 -10.18
N THR A 32 1.81 -15.17 -9.95
CA THR A 32 2.65 -14.40 -10.91
C THR A 32 4.14 -14.45 -10.57
N ASP A 33 4.49 -14.89 -9.35
CA ASP A 33 5.85 -15.23 -8.90
C ASP A 33 6.94 -14.22 -9.29
N ILE A 34 6.61 -12.92 -9.33
CA ILE A 34 7.52 -11.87 -9.82
C ILE A 34 8.76 -11.78 -8.94
N LEU A 35 8.62 -11.90 -7.62
CA LEU A 35 9.74 -11.89 -6.68
C LEU A 35 10.58 -13.17 -6.74
N VAL A 36 9.96 -14.30 -7.07
CA VAL A 36 10.67 -15.56 -7.31
C VAL A 36 11.53 -15.40 -8.57
N ASP A 37 10.94 -14.87 -9.65
CA ASP A 37 11.61 -14.73 -10.95
C ASP A 37 12.68 -13.64 -10.96
N THR A 38 12.46 -12.52 -10.28
CA THR A 38 13.37 -11.36 -10.30
C THR A 38 14.40 -11.35 -9.19
N LEU A 39 14.05 -11.85 -8.00
CA LEU A 39 14.90 -11.79 -6.80
C LEU A 39 15.24 -13.18 -6.24
N SER A 40 14.75 -14.27 -6.86
CA SER A 40 14.96 -15.65 -6.40
C SER A 40 14.54 -15.86 -4.94
N LEU A 41 13.54 -15.08 -4.48
CA LEU A 41 12.98 -15.24 -3.15
C LEU A 41 12.13 -16.52 -3.13
N THR A 42 12.42 -17.42 -2.19
CA THR A 42 11.71 -18.70 -2.06
C THR A 42 11.43 -19.03 -0.59
N GLY A 43 10.51 -19.98 -0.36
CA GLY A 43 10.18 -20.49 0.98
C GLY A 43 9.56 -19.44 1.90
N ASP A 44 9.80 -19.58 3.21
CA ASP A 44 9.17 -18.75 4.26
C ASP A 44 9.44 -17.24 4.07
N THR A 45 10.60 -16.89 3.53
CA THR A 45 10.97 -15.49 3.26
C THR A 45 10.06 -14.85 2.20
N TYR A 46 9.71 -15.59 1.15
CA TYR A 46 8.81 -15.11 0.10
C TYR A 46 7.41 -14.82 0.67
N THR A 47 6.86 -15.76 1.42
CA THR A 47 5.55 -15.59 2.08
C THR A 47 5.56 -14.43 3.07
N ALA A 48 6.64 -14.25 3.83
CA ALA A 48 6.78 -13.13 4.75
C ALA A 48 6.79 -11.77 4.04
N VAL A 49 7.48 -11.65 2.89
CA VAL A 49 7.53 -10.40 2.11
C VAL A 49 6.14 -10.04 1.57
N ILE A 50 5.42 -11.00 0.99
CA ILE A 50 4.05 -10.77 0.50
C ILE A 50 3.14 -10.33 1.66
N ALA A 51 3.22 -11.01 2.81
CA ALA A 51 2.42 -10.68 3.98
C ALA A 51 2.72 -9.25 4.51
N VAL A 52 3.99 -8.85 4.54
CA VAL A 52 4.39 -7.49 4.96
C VAL A 52 3.86 -6.44 3.99
N ILE A 53 4.01 -6.64 2.67
CA ILE A 53 3.53 -5.68 1.67
C ILE A 53 2.01 -5.57 1.73
N GLY A 54 1.30 -6.70 1.79
CA GLY A 54 -0.16 -6.72 1.92
C GLY A 54 -0.64 -6.01 3.19
N ALA A 55 -0.05 -6.30 4.35
CA ALA A 55 -0.42 -5.68 5.61
C ALA A 55 -0.12 -4.17 5.64
N ALA A 56 1.05 -3.75 5.14
CA ALA A 56 1.43 -2.34 5.07
C ALA A 56 0.53 -1.55 4.11
N GLY A 57 0.18 -2.14 2.96
CA GLY A 57 -0.79 -1.58 2.02
C GLY A 57 -2.16 -1.41 2.65
N ALA A 58 -2.68 -2.45 3.32
CA ALA A 58 -3.98 -2.39 4.01
C ALA A 58 -4.01 -1.33 5.10
N LEU A 59 -2.96 -1.25 5.92
CA LEU A 59 -2.86 -0.28 7.00
C LEU A 59 -2.79 1.16 6.49
N SER A 60 -1.99 1.40 5.45
CA SER A 60 -1.87 2.72 4.81
C SER A 60 -3.20 3.16 4.20
N LEU A 61 -3.92 2.23 3.54
CA LEU A 61 -5.24 2.51 2.99
C LEU A 61 -6.25 2.87 4.08
N TYR A 62 -6.29 2.08 5.17
CA TYR A 62 -7.19 2.35 6.30
C TYR A 62 -6.94 3.72 6.92
N ASN A 63 -5.68 4.05 7.21
CA ASN A 63 -5.32 5.32 7.84
C ASN A 63 -5.59 6.52 6.92
N GLY A 64 -5.25 6.41 5.64
CA GLY A 64 -5.53 7.45 4.65
C GLY A 64 -7.02 7.69 4.47
N ALA A 65 -7.81 6.62 4.36
CA ALA A 65 -9.26 6.70 4.23
C ALA A 65 -9.92 7.30 5.49
N ALA A 66 -9.50 6.87 6.68
CA ALA A 66 -10.00 7.39 7.94
C ALA A 66 -9.74 8.90 8.08
N TYR A 67 -8.53 9.35 7.72
CA TYR A 67 -8.21 10.78 7.73
C TYR A 67 -9.08 11.55 6.75
N PHE A 68 -9.19 11.08 5.51
CA PHE A 68 -9.97 11.75 4.47
C PHE A 68 -11.45 11.87 4.87
N LEU A 69 -12.02 10.83 5.46
CA LEU A 69 -13.42 10.86 5.92
C LEU A 69 -13.63 11.81 7.10
N ALA A 70 -12.69 11.87 8.05
CA ALA A 70 -12.76 12.78 9.19
C ALA A 70 -12.65 14.26 8.76
N ASP A 71 -11.72 14.57 7.85
CA ASP A 71 -11.54 15.93 7.32
C ASP A 71 -12.78 16.43 6.57
N ASN A 72 -13.53 15.53 5.91
CA ASN A 72 -14.77 15.87 5.22
C ASN A 72 -16.01 15.92 6.14
N SER A 73 -15.94 15.45 7.40
CA SER A 73 -17.07 15.55 8.35
C SER A 73 -17.10 16.85 9.15
N ASP A 74 -16.01 17.60 9.17
CA ASP A 74 -15.88 18.88 9.89
C ASP A 74 -16.15 20.13 9.01
N ASN A 75 -16.52 19.92 7.73
CA ASN A 75 -16.97 20.96 6.77
C ASN A 75 -18.48 20.91 6.54
#